data_AF-M5TV18-F1
#
_entry.id   AF-M5TV18-F1
#
_cell.length_a   1.000
_cell.length_b   1.000
_cell.length_c   1.000
_cell.angle_alpha   90.00
_cell.angle_beta   90.00
_cell.angle_gamma   90.00
#
_symmetry.space_group_name_H-M   'P 1'
#
loop_
_entity.id
_entity.type
_entity.pdbx_description
1 polymer ?
#
loop_
_entity_poly.entity_id
_entity_poly.type
_entity_poly.pdbx_seq_one_letter_code
_entity_poly.pdbx_strand_id
1 'polypeptide(L)'
;MNYQPSRLVDHGRYPTEIMKKILLALVVVLSLLAVPIAIYWTTEPVPVLGVRAPAEYVPHPHGALASSTVVYPTLISPGGSYRVGVDSSNVVRLVFPTGDRFSTPDGVSTSSTLADVQAVSNSPVISDGKFGYTVCLPSGWIARFDAADGAPTPDTLVASVFSR
;
A
#
# COMPACT_ATOMS: atom_id res chain seq x y z
N MET A 1 -84.26 -2.49 19.07
CA MET A 1 -82.89 -1.95 19.07
C MET A 1 -81.96 -3.11 18.73
N ASN A 2 -81.53 -3.21 17.47
CA ASN A 2 -80.69 -4.31 16.98
C ASN A 2 -79.21 -3.88 17.02
N TYR A 3 -78.40 -4.60 17.78
CA TYR A 3 -76.96 -4.39 17.90
C TYR A 3 -76.26 -5.20 16.79
N GLN A 4 -75.58 -4.53 15.85
CA GLN A 4 -74.68 -5.20 14.91
C GLN A 4 -73.28 -5.28 15.51
N PRO A 5 -72.63 -6.47 15.54
CA PRO A 5 -71.26 -6.58 16.01
C PRO A 5 -70.29 -6.09 14.92
N SER A 6 -69.40 -5.18 15.31
CA SER A 6 -68.30 -4.68 14.49
C SER A 6 -67.38 -5.84 14.07
N ARG A 7 -67.27 -6.07 12.76
CA ARG A 7 -66.26 -6.98 12.19
C ARG A 7 -64.87 -6.44 12.53
N LEU A 8 -64.10 -7.20 13.32
CA LEU A 8 -62.66 -7.01 13.43
C LEU A 8 -62.05 -7.15 12.03
N VAL A 9 -61.38 -6.10 11.57
CA VAL A 9 -60.56 -6.11 10.37
C VAL A 9 -59.35 -7.00 10.67
N ASP A 10 -59.30 -8.17 10.03
CA ASP A 10 -58.14 -9.05 10.08
C ASP A 10 -56.98 -8.33 9.39
N HIS A 11 -56.05 -7.81 10.19
CA HIS A 11 -54.80 -7.23 9.69
C HIS A 11 -53.95 -8.39 9.16
N GLY A 12 -54.18 -8.69 7.88
CA GLY A 12 -53.54 -9.76 7.13
C GLY A 12 -52.08 -9.89 7.50
N ARG A 13 -51.72 -11.05 8.06
CA ARG A 13 -50.33 -11.46 8.23
C ARG A 13 -49.62 -11.25 6.91
N TYR A 14 -48.66 -10.33 6.88
CA TYR A 14 -47.75 -10.21 5.74
C TYR A 14 -47.17 -11.60 5.48
N PRO A 15 -47.29 -12.13 4.24
CA PRO A 15 -46.79 -13.46 3.93
C PRO A 15 -45.31 -13.46 4.22
N THR A 16 -44.90 -14.32 5.15
CA THR A 16 -43.53 -14.45 5.68
C THR A 16 -42.49 -14.58 4.57
N GLU A 17 -42.89 -15.12 3.42
CA GLU A 17 -42.07 -15.24 2.21
C GLU A 17 -41.71 -13.90 1.56
N ILE A 18 -42.59 -12.90 1.58
CA ILE A 18 -42.29 -11.56 1.06
C ILE A 18 -41.29 -10.85 1.99
N MET A 19 -41.47 -10.98 3.30
CA MET A 19 -40.58 -10.37 4.29
C MET A 19 -39.17 -10.97 4.25
N LYS A 20 -39.03 -12.29 4.05
CA LYS A 20 -37.73 -12.96 3.85
C LYS A 20 -36.99 -12.45 2.60
N LYS A 21 -37.71 -12.29 1.48
CA LYS A 21 -37.12 -11.79 0.23
C LYS A 21 -36.63 -10.35 0.35
N ILE A 22 -37.39 -9.49 1.04
CA ILE A 22 -36.99 -8.10 1.31
C ILE A 22 -35.76 -8.08 2.22
N LEU A 23 -35.74 -8.88 3.29
CA LEU A 23 -34.59 -8.94 4.19
C LEU A 23 -33.32 -9.42 3.47
N LEU A 24 -33.44 -10.45 2.64
CA LEU A 24 -32.33 -10.98 1.85
C LEU A 24 -31.79 -9.93 0.86
N ALA A 25 -32.68 -9.24 0.14
CA ALA A 25 -32.28 -8.17 -0.76
C ALA A 25 -31.56 -7.04 -0.03
N LEU A 26 -32.02 -6.68 1.17
CA LEU A 26 -31.40 -5.64 1.99
C LEU A 26 -30.00 -6.06 2.46
N VAL A 27 -29.81 -7.32 2.86
CA VAL A 27 -28.50 -7.88 3.25
C VAL A 27 -27.53 -7.91 2.07
N VAL A 28 -28.00 -8.27 0.86
CA VAL A 28 -27.16 -8.28 -0.35
C VAL A 28 -26.75 -6.86 -0.73
N VAL A 29 -27.69 -5.90 -0.69
CA VAL A 29 -27.40 -4.49 -0.98
C VAL A 29 -26.42 -3.91 0.05
N LEU A 30 -26.60 -4.18 1.35
CA LEU A 30 -25.67 -3.76 2.40
C LEU A 30 -24.29 -4.39 2.23
N SER A 31 -24.22 -5.68 1.88
CA SER A 31 -22.94 -6.36 1.59
C SER A 31 -22.24 -5.74 0.39
N LEU A 32 -22.97 -5.46 -0.69
CA LEU A 32 -22.43 -4.83 -1.90
C LEU A 32 -22.01 -3.37 -1.70
N LEU A 33 -22.62 -2.65 -0.75
CA LEU A 33 -22.21 -1.30 -0.35
C LEU A 33 -21.02 -1.31 0.64
N ALA A 34 -20.87 -2.35 1.45
CA ALA A 34 -19.76 -2.48 2.40
C ALA A 34 -18.44 -2.85 1.71
N VAL A 35 -18.48 -3.63 0.63
CA VAL A 35 -17.28 -4.04 -0.14
C VAL A 35 -16.49 -2.85 -0.70
N PRO A 36 -17.07 -1.85 -1.39
CA PRO A 36 -16.31 -0.70 -1.88
C PRO A 36 -15.82 0.21 -0.75
N ILE A 37 -16.51 0.28 0.39
CA ILE A 37 -16.05 1.08 1.54
C ILE A 37 -14.79 0.45 2.14
N ALA A 38 -14.71 -0.87 2.28
CA ALA A 38 -13.51 -1.54 2.82
C ALA A 38 -12.25 -1.36 1.93
N ILE A 39 -12.43 -1.12 0.62
CA ILE A 39 -11.32 -0.94 -0.32
C ILE A 39 -10.78 0.51 -0.29
N TYR A 40 -11.58 1.50 0.11
CA TYR A 40 -11.16 2.90 0.19
C TYR A 40 -10.35 3.25 1.45
N TRP A 41 -10.34 2.38 2.45
CA TRP A 41 -9.48 2.58 3.62
C TRP A 41 -8.14 1.88 3.37
N THR A 42 -7.06 2.65 3.42
CA THR A 42 -5.64 2.23 3.56
C THR A 42 -4.75 2.15 2.32
N THR A 43 -4.91 3.04 1.34
CA THR A 43 -3.73 3.45 0.55
C THR A 43 -3.23 4.78 1.07
N GLU A 44 -2.28 4.72 2.01
CA GLU A 44 -1.51 5.92 2.36
C GLU A 44 -0.90 6.50 1.08
N PRO A 45 -1.03 7.82 0.82
CA PRO A 45 -0.47 8.42 -0.38
C PRO A 45 1.04 8.21 -0.39
N VAL A 46 1.56 7.76 -1.54
CA VAL A 46 2.99 7.54 -1.73
C VAL A 46 3.73 8.87 -1.52
N PRO A 47 4.76 8.93 -0.68
CA PRO A 47 5.54 10.15 -0.49
C PRO A 47 6.17 10.61 -1.81
N VAL A 48 6.14 11.91 -2.06
CA VAL A 48 6.71 12.51 -3.28
C VAL A 48 8.07 13.12 -2.97
N LEU A 49 9.07 12.78 -3.78
CA LEU A 49 10.40 13.36 -3.66
C LEU A 49 10.40 14.87 -3.91
N GLY A 50 11.27 15.59 -3.21
CA GLY A 50 11.40 17.04 -3.34
C GLY A 50 10.25 17.83 -2.71
N VAL A 51 9.24 17.15 -2.15
CA VAL A 51 8.14 17.75 -1.40
C VAL A 51 8.41 17.63 0.10
N ARG A 52 7.87 18.56 0.90
CA ARG A 52 7.93 18.44 2.36
C ARG A 52 7.22 17.18 2.83
N ALA A 53 7.82 16.47 3.78
CA ALA A 53 7.16 15.35 4.42
C ALA A 53 5.87 15.82 5.13
N PRO A 54 4.79 15.04 5.06
CA PRO A 54 3.55 15.38 5.75
C PRO A 54 3.74 15.48 7.27
N ALA A 55 2.96 16.34 7.91
CA ALA A 55 3.14 16.66 9.33
C ALA A 55 2.74 15.50 10.26
N GLU A 56 1.90 14.59 9.77
CA GLU A 56 1.46 13.38 10.47
C GLU A 56 2.54 12.29 10.54
N TYR A 57 3.64 12.43 9.78
CA TYR A 57 4.75 11.47 9.83
C TYR A 57 5.52 11.66 11.13
N VAL A 58 5.85 10.55 11.80
CA VAL A 58 6.53 10.58 13.09
C VAL A 58 8.01 10.20 12.95
N PRO A 59 8.91 10.73 13.79
CA PRO A 59 10.32 10.37 13.76
C PRO A 59 10.53 8.87 13.94
N HIS A 60 11.37 8.29 13.09
CA HIS A 60 11.82 6.91 13.23
C HIS A 60 13.26 6.90 13.78
N PRO A 61 13.57 6.05 14.77
CA PRO A 61 14.86 6.05 15.48
C PRO A 61 16.12 5.75 14.64
N HIS A 62 16.00 5.41 13.35
CA HIS A 62 17.14 5.02 12.52
C HIS A 62 17.28 5.97 11.33
N GLY A 63 18.44 6.58 11.17
CA GLY A 63 18.74 7.39 9.99
C GLY A 63 18.88 6.54 8.72
N ALA A 64 18.73 7.18 7.57
CA ALA A 64 19.00 6.58 6.26
C ALA A 64 20.32 7.11 5.71
N LEU A 65 21.27 6.22 5.45
CA LEU A 65 22.54 6.58 4.83
C LEU A 65 22.31 6.87 3.34
N ALA A 66 22.53 8.10 2.91
CA ALA A 66 22.41 8.52 1.50
C ALA A 66 23.76 8.47 0.78
N SER A 67 24.86 8.65 1.51
CA SER A 67 26.24 8.51 1.04
C SER A 67 27.15 8.22 2.23
N SER A 68 28.46 8.02 1.97
CA SER A 68 29.46 7.84 3.04
C SER A 68 29.55 8.98 4.05
N THR A 69 29.00 10.15 3.73
CA THR A 69 29.08 11.35 4.56
C THR A 69 27.71 11.93 4.94
N VAL A 70 26.62 11.40 4.37
CA VAL A 70 25.27 11.98 4.54
C VAL A 70 24.32 10.93 5.11
N VAL A 71 23.77 11.25 6.28
CA VAL A 71 22.68 10.50 6.92
C VAL A 71 21.47 11.41 7.00
N TYR A 72 20.35 10.99 6.42
CA TYR A 72 19.08 11.67 6.58
C TYR A 72 18.35 11.16 7.83
N PRO A 73 17.80 12.05 8.69
CA PRO A 73 16.78 11.64 9.63
C PRO A 73 15.62 10.99 8.87
N THR A 74 15.00 9.98 9.48
CA THR A 74 13.86 9.31 8.86
C THR A 74 12.58 9.54 9.62
N LEU A 75 11.49 9.59 8.86
CA LEU A 75 10.14 9.63 9.38
C LEU A 75 9.38 8.42 8.88
N ILE A 76 8.39 7.94 9.64
CA ILE A 76 7.52 6.84 9.25
C ILE A 76 6.09 7.36 9.06
N SER A 77 5.41 6.85 8.04
CA SER A 77 4.00 7.17 7.78
C SER A 77 3.11 6.65 8.92
N PRO A 78 1.95 7.27 9.21
CA PRO A 78 1.06 6.87 10.30
C PRO A 78 0.65 5.39 10.29
N GLY A 79 0.44 4.82 9.11
CA GLY A 79 0.10 3.42 8.87
C GLY A 79 1.31 2.50 8.70
N GLY A 80 2.53 3.05 8.77
CA GLY A 80 3.77 2.27 8.68
C GLY A 80 4.04 1.63 7.33
N SER A 81 3.42 2.14 6.24
CA SER A 81 3.63 1.65 4.88
C SER A 81 4.91 2.18 4.25
N TYR A 82 5.36 3.36 4.71
CA TYR A 82 6.56 4.03 4.21
C TYR A 82 7.40 4.58 5.34
N ARG A 83 8.71 4.50 5.15
CA ARG A 83 9.69 5.35 5.80
C ARG A 83 10.27 6.31 4.78
N VAL A 84 10.49 7.56 5.17
CA VAL A 84 11.11 8.57 4.30
C VAL A 84 12.37 9.11 4.94
N GLY A 85 13.42 9.32 4.16
CA GLY A 85 14.57 10.11 4.57
C GLY A 85 14.34 11.58 4.20
N VAL A 86 14.51 12.49 5.14
CA VAL A 86 14.28 13.93 4.93
C VAL A 86 15.55 14.75 5.18
N ASP A 87 15.69 15.88 4.49
CA ASP A 87 16.76 16.83 4.77
C ASP A 87 16.43 17.79 5.93
N SER A 88 17.36 18.71 6.22
CA SER A 88 17.20 19.73 7.27
C SER A 88 15.98 20.65 7.10
N SER A 89 15.42 20.75 5.89
CA SER A 89 14.21 21.52 5.57
C SER A 89 12.94 20.67 5.58
N ASN A 90 13.03 19.44 6.08
CA ASN A 90 11.96 18.44 6.09
C ASN A 90 11.49 18.03 4.68
N VAL A 91 12.36 18.15 3.67
CA VAL A 91 12.05 17.74 2.29
C VAL A 91 12.41 16.27 2.10
N VAL A 92 11.50 15.49 1.53
CA VAL A 92 11.69 14.07 1.24
C VAL A 92 12.79 13.90 0.18
N ARG A 93 13.84 13.18 0.56
CA ARG A 93 14.99 12.83 -0.29
C ARG A 93 15.08 11.35 -0.59
N LEU A 94 14.47 10.51 0.24
CA LEU A 94 14.44 9.06 0.06
C LEU A 94 13.08 8.54 0.49
N VAL A 95 12.57 7.53 -0.21
CA VAL A 95 11.34 6.82 0.16
C VAL A 95 11.65 5.34 0.25
N PHE A 96 11.28 4.70 1.35
CA PHE A 96 11.46 3.28 1.62
C PHE A 96 10.08 2.67 1.90
N PRO A 97 9.57 1.77 1.06
CA PRO A 97 8.42 0.96 1.39
C PRO A 97 8.80 -0.01 2.51
N THR A 98 7.93 -0.11 3.52
CA THR A 98 8.12 -0.98 4.69
C THR A 98 7.16 -2.16 4.71
N GLY A 99 6.29 -2.29 3.71
CA GLY A 99 5.32 -3.40 3.60
C GLY A 99 5.17 -3.95 2.18
N ASP A 100 4.74 -5.21 2.13
CA ASP A 100 4.65 -6.05 0.92
C ASP A 100 3.66 -5.57 -0.15
N ARG A 101 2.83 -4.57 0.19
CA ARG A 101 1.78 -4.06 -0.69
C ARG A 101 2.23 -2.90 -1.57
N PHE A 102 3.44 -2.38 -1.38
CA PHE A 102 3.92 -1.30 -2.21
C PHE A 102 4.27 -1.79 -3.62
N SER A 103 3.87 -1.01 -4.62
CA SER A 103 4.31 -1.17 -5.99
C SER A 103 4.65 0.20 -6.57
N THR A 104 5.75 0.27 -7.31
CA THR A 104 6.16 1.44 -8.09
C THR A 104 5.18 1.70 -9.24
N PRO A 105 5.22 2.88 -9.87
CA PRO A 105 4.46 3.12 -11.10
C PRO A 105 4.77 2.13 -12.23
N ASP A 106 5.96 1.51 -12.21
CA ASP A 106 6.38 0.49 -13.18
C ASP A 106 5.90 -0.93 -12.82
N GLY A 107 5.15 -1.10 -11.72
CA GLY A 107 4.62 -2.38 -11.28
C GLY A 107 5.56 -3.22 -10.40
N VAL A 108 6.78 -2.72 -10.11
CA VAL A 108 7.75 -3.40 -9.23
C VAL A 108 7.35 -3.26 -7.78
N SER A 109 7.25 -4.38 -7.05
CA SER A 109 6.96 -4.42 -5.61
C SER A 109 8.16 -4.89 -4.80
N THR A 110 8.03 -4.86 -3.47
CA THR A 110 9.00 -5.50 -2.57
C THR A 110 8.92 -7.02 -2.56
N SER A 111 8.19 -7.64 -3.48
CA SER A 111 8.20 -9.09 -3.72
C SER A 111 8.74 -9.44 -5.11
N SER A 112 9.05 -8.43 -5.93
CA SER A 112 9.56 -8.63 -7.29
C SER A 112 10.98 -9.21 -7.25
N THR A 113 11.23 -10.14 -8.17
CA THR A 113 12.57 -10.70 -8.41
C THR A 113 13.43 -9.76 -9.25
N LEU A 114 14.73 -10.02 -9.35
CA LEU A 114 15.58 -9.26 -10.28
C LEU A 114 15.11 -9.42 -11.73
N ALA A 115 14.67 -10.63 -12.10
CA ALA A 115 14.12 -10.90 -13.43
C ALA A 115 12.88 -10.06 -13.71
N ASP A 116 11.95 -9.96 -12.75
CA ASP A 116 10.75 -9.11 -12.89
C ASP A 116 11.13 -7.63 -13.09
N VAL A 117 12.12 -7.15 -12.32
CA VAL A 117 12.62 -5.79 -12.42
C VAL A 117 13.32 -5.52 -13.75
N GLN A 118 14.11 -6.47 -14.26
CA GLN A 118 14.75 -6.36 -15.56
C GLN A 118 13.77 -6.45 -16.72
N ALA A 119 12.62 -7.12 -16.53
CA ALA A 119 11.58 -7.17 -17.56
C ALA A 119 10.89 -5.81 -17.78
N VAL A 120 10.82 -4.97 -16.74
CA VAL A 120 10.23 -3.62 -16.81
C VAL A 120 11.26 -2.51 -16.94
N SER A 121 12.52 -2.78 -16.57
CA SER A 121 13.61 -1.82 -16.66
C SER A 121 14.44 -2.02 -17.92
N ASN A 122 14.74 -0.90 -18.61
CA ASN A 122 15.75 -0.86 -19.66
C ASN A 122 17.15 -0.51 -19.13
N SER A 123 17.32 -0.42 -17.80
CA SER A 123 18.58 -0.04 -17.17
C SER A 123 19.46 -1.25 -16.89
N PRO A 124 20.81 -1.10 -16.99
CA PRO A 124 21.71 -2.16 -16.58
C PRO A 124 21.61 -2.42 -15.07
N VAL A 125 21.88 -3.66 -14.67
CA VAL A 125 22.08 -4.02 -13.27
C VAL A 125 23.45 -3.52 -12.83
N ILE A 126 23.48 -2.67 -11.80
CA ILE A 126 24.71 -2.12 -11.25
C ILE A 126 25.02 -2.86 -9.94
N SER A 127 26.20 -3.48 -9.85
CA SER A 127 26.68 -4.07 -8.60
C SER A 127 27.25 -2.98 -7.69
N ASP A 128 26.77 -2.95 -6.45
CA ASP A 128 27.30 -2.13 -5.34
C ASP A 128 28.44 -2.88 -4.61
N GLY A 129 29.07 -3.84 -5.30
CA GLY A 129 30.09 -4.73 -4.75
C GLY A 129 29.53 -5.61 -3.64
N LYS A 130 29.93 -5.31 -2.39
CA LYS A 130 29.57 -6.11 -1.22
C LYS A 130 28.13 -5.91 -0.74
N PHE A 131 27.48 -4.84 -1.17
CA PHE A 131 26.19 -4.44 -0.61
C PHE A 131 24.99 -4.81 -1.48
N GLY A 132 25.21 -5.49 -2.61
CA GLY A 132 24.14 -5.99 -3.47
C GLY A 132 24.13 -5.39 -4.87
N TYR A 133 22.93 -5.30 -5.44
CA TYR A 133 22.68 -4.87 -6.82
C TYR A 133 21.59 -3.82 -6.86
N THR A 134 21.68 -2.90 -7.80
CA THR A 134 20.67 -1.87 -8.03
C THR A 134 20.27 -1.79 -9.49
N VAL A 135 18.99 -1.49 -9.73
CA VAL A 135 18.42 -1.27 -11.06
C VAL A 135 17.56 -0.02 -11.03
N CYS A 136 17.83 0.92 -11.92
CA CYS A 136 17.00 2.12 -12.09
C CYS A 136 15.76 1.78 -12.92
N LEU A 137 14.58 2.16 -12.44
CA LEU A 137 13.31 1.99 -13.13
C LEU A 137 12.97 3.25 -13.96
N PRO A 138 12.14 3.12 -15.03
CA PRO A 138 11.73 4.26 -15.85
C PRO A 138 11.06 5.40 -15.05
N SER A 139 10.34 5.09 -13.98
CA SER A 139 9.73 6.07 -13.09
C SER A 139 10.71 6.84 -12.19
N GLY A 140 12.02 6.57 -12.28
CA GLY A 140 13.06 7.17 -11.43
C GLY A 140 13.25 6.46 -10.08
N TRP A 141 12.47 5.42 -9.81
CA TRP A 141 12.68 4.54 -8.65
C TRP A 141 13.91 3.65 -8.87
N ILE A 142 14.49 3.18 -7.78
CA ILE A 142 15.64 2.28 -7.77
C ILE A 142 15.22 1.03 -7.01
N ALA A 143 15.28 -0.12 -7.68
CA ALA A 143 15.17 -1.42 -7.02
C ALA A 143 16.56 -1.85 -6.55
N ARG A 144 16.69 -2.24 -5.29
CA ARG A 144 17.90 -2.77 -4.68
C ARG A 144 17.68 -4.19 -4.23
N PHE A 145 18.69 -5.02 -4.43
CA PHE A 145 18.68 -6.42 -4.07
C PHE A 145 19.91 -6.71 -3.24
N ASP A 146 19.72 -7.21 -2.02
CA ASP A 146 20.83 -7.52 -1.13
C ASP A 146 21.52 -8.81 -1.59
N ALA A 147 22.86 -8.78 -1.67
CA ALA A 147 23.65 -9.98 -1.88
C ALA A 147 24.05 -10.55 -0.50
N ALA A 148 23.37 -11.60 -0.05
CA ALA A 148 23.80 -12.31 1.16
C ALA A 148 25.08 -13.11 0.85
N ASP A 149 26.23 -12.67 1.38
CA ASP A 149 27.57 -13.33 1.45
C ASP A 149 28.02 -14.21 0.26
N GLY A 150 27.53 -13.96 -0.94
CA GLY A 150 27.84 -14.69 -2.17
C GLY A 150 27.22 -14.00 -3.37
N ALA A 151 27.66 -14.37 -4.58
CA ALA A 151 27.05 -13.88 -5.82
C ALA A 151 25.63 -14.47 -5.91
N PRO A 152 24.57 -13.65 -5.76
CA PRO A 152 23.22 -14.15 -5.80
C PRO A 152 22.86 -14.55 -7.23
N THR A 153 22.06 -15.61 -7.35
CA THR A 153 21.33 -15.89 -8.57
C THR A 153 20.24 -14.82 -8.76
N PRO A 154 20.14 -14.18 -9.94
CA PRO A 154 19.15 -13.14 -10.24
C PRO A 154 17.72 -13.50 -9.80
N ASP A 155 17.34 -14.76 -9.91
CA ASP A 155 15.94 -15.18 -9.82
C ASP A 155 15.42 -15.35 -8.38
N THR A 156 16.27 -15.21 -7.35
CA THR A 156 15.88 -15.47 -5.96
C THR A 156 15.91 -14.25 -5.05
N LEU A 157 16.37 -13.10 -5.54
CA LEU A 157 16.45 -11.89 -4.74
C LEU A 157 15.17 -11.08 -4.82
N VAL A 158 14.73 -10.62 -3.66
CA VAL A 158 13.55 -9.79 -3.52
C VAL A 158 13.97 -8.31 -3.45
N ALA A 159 13.24 -7.45 -4.16
CA ALA A 159 13.56 -6.03 -4.24
C ALA A 159 13.25 -5.28 -2.93
N SER A 160 14.17 -4.42 -2.50
CA SER A 160 13.86 -3.21 -1.73
C SER A 160 13.79 -2.05 -2.71
N VAL A 161 12.66 -1.36 -2.80
CA VAL A 161 12.52 -0.26 -3.78
C VAL A 161 12.72 1.08 -3.06
N PHE A 162 13.39 2.05 -3.66
CA PHE A 162 13.41 3.41 -3.13
C PHE A 162 13.48 4.45 -4.22
N SER A 163 12.89 5.61 -3.97
CA SER A 163 12.97 6.76 -4.87
C SER A 163 14.11 7.67 -4.41
N ARG A 164 14.91 8.21 -5.35
CA ARG A 164 16.06 9.10 -5.09
C ARG A 164 15.78 10.55 -5.50
#